data_AF-A0A5J5IVX1-F1
#
_entry.id   AF-A0A5J5IVX1-F1
#
_cell.length_a   1.000
_cell.length_b   1.000
_cell.length_c   1.000
_cell.angle_alpha   90.00
_cell.angle_beta   90.00
_cell.angle_gamma   90.00
#
_symmetry.space_group_name_H-M   'P 1'
#
loop_
_entity.id
_entity.type
_entity.pdbx_description
1 polymer ?
#
loop_
_entity_poly.entity_id
_entity_poly.type
_entity_poly.pdbx_seq_one_letter_code
_entity_poly.pdbx_strand_id
1 'polypeptide(L)'
;MNDVPESNPTAPAAWHPDPSGARQLRYWDGLRWTDHVAPYPSTQPANAAATTAEPDSAPAATAHPQPGGTAQPQDLPRREQPHRTQPGQKVMTRMTWGVLAVTALVVVGTVGTVGWTIGSANAAAVSEAPDVLDAFLAAATADDPGWTEYASPGYVAVSGSATPLFGDADAAEELGLSVSYETRDILYGVRGTAGNASPAGADSARALVDLTYEFAADETVHTATSTRAIWLTRPYYYGEDAPSGVRDGETPTAIGPWRVTGAAPPPTYEEEIAETTTFAPAAIDQACYSSEIVLSQMSEIARRQGALAPVCLSGGASTMFGDDIDIDTLAASFPVITSETPLTDLMGWADDPNMPSAIEQYRLTAGEVDYVFVLASTAVGGAITSDSERRIILIEKAETR
;
A
#
# COMPACT_ATOMS: atom_id res chain seq x y z
N MET A 1 18.23 34.73 26.61
CA MET A 1 17.32 33.68 27.12
C MET A 1 15.93 33.99 26.59
N ASN A 2 15.46 33.21 25.63
CA ASN A 2 14.05 33.06 25.31
C ASN A 2 13.80 31.55 25.41
N ASP A 3 12.92 31.13 26.31
CA ASP A 3 12.57 29.73 26.46
C ASP A 3 11.62 29.32 25.33
N VAL A 4 11.95 28.24 24.64
CA VAL A 4 11.03 27.52 23.74
C VAL A 4 10.40 26.40 24.57
N PRO A 5 9.07 26.25 24.61
CA PRO A 5 8.46 25.14 25.32
C PRO A 5 8.70 23.83 24.56
N GLU A 6 9.36 22.87 25.20
CA GLU A 6 9.52 21.51 24.68
C GLU A 6 8.14 20.84 24.54
N SER A 7 7.71 20.61 23.30
CA SER A 7 6.57 19.75 23.01
C SER A 7 7.00 18.29 23.13
N ASN A 8 6.71 17.67 24.27
CA ASN A 8 6.93 16.24 24.47
C ASN A 8 6.10 15.44 23.42
N PRO A 9 6.72 14.54 22.62
CA PRO A 9 5.99 13.75 21.65
C PRO A 9 5.06 12.80 22.41
N THR A 10 3.76 13.05 22.31
CA THR A 10 2.77 12.21 23.00
C THR A 10 2.54 10.97 22.15
N ALA A 11 2.84 9.79 22.71
CA ALA A 11 2.70 8.53 21.98
C ALA A 11 1.30 8.37 21.37
N PRO A 12 1.18 7.80 20.15
CA PRO A 12 -0.12 7.62 19.51
C PRO A 12 -1.00 6.63 20.30
N ALA A 13 -2.32 6.82 20.18
CA ALA A 13 -3.31 6.02 20.90
C ALA A 13 -3.26 4.54 20.45
N ALA A 14 -2.77 3.65 21.31
CA ALA A 14 -2.49 2.26 20.97
C ALA A 14 -2.37 1.38 22.23
N TRP A 15 -2.22 0.07 22.01
CA TRP A 15 -1.87 -0.90 23.04
C TRP A 15 -0.35 -0.95 23.22
N HIS A 16 0.11 -0.69 24.44
CA HIS A 16 1.53 -0.68 24.81
C HIS A 16 1.76 -1.59 26.04
N PRO A 17 3.00 -2.02 26.37
CA PRO A 17 3.27 -2.74 27.61
C PRO A 17 2.78 -1.97 28.85
N ASP A 18 2.13 -2.65 29.79
CA ASP A 18 1.54 -1.99 30.97
C ASP A 18 2.64 -1.34 31.84
N PRO A 19 2.64 0.00 32.03
CA PRO A 19 3.69 0.71 32.78
C PRO A 19 3.72 0.36 34.27
N SER A 20 2.71 -0.35 34.80
CA SER A 20 2.75 -0.93 36.14
C SER A 20 3.67 -2.16 36.27
N GLY A 21 4.25 -2.64 35.16
CA GLY A 21 5.12 -3.83 35.12
C GLY A 21 4.37 -5.16 35.07
N ALA A 22 3.04 -5.14 34.94
CA ALA A 22 2.24 -6.33 34.70
C ALA A 22 2.56 -6.93 33.32
N ARG A 23 2.56 -8.27 33.19
CA ARG A 23 2.79 -8.97 31.91
C ARG A 23 1.53 -8.96 31.02
N GLN A 24 1.07 -7.77 30.70
CA GLN A 24 -0.08 -7.47 29.86
C GLN A 24 0.18 -6.17 29.08
N LEU A 25 -0.65 -5.91 28.07
CA LEU A 25 -0.74 -4.62 27.41
C LEU A 25 -1.75 -3.74 28.16
N ARG A 26 -1.55 -2.43 28.17
CA ARG A 26 -2.50 -1.40 28.61
C ARG A 26 -2.75 -0.43 27.45
N TYR A 27 -3.97 0.06 27.32
CA TYR A 27 -4.31 1.02 26.27
C TYR A 27 -3.98 2.45 26.69
N TRP A 28 -3.24 3.16 25.83
CA TRP A 28 -2.98 4.59 25.90
C TRP A 28 -3.93 5.31 24.96
N ASP A 29 -4.64 6.34 25.43
CA ASP A 29 -5.67 7.05 24.65
C ASP A 29 -5.14 8.26 23.84
N GLY A 30 -3.82 8.45 23.78
CA GLY A 30 -3.18 9.64 23.20
C GLY A 30 -3.01 10.80 24.18
N LEU A 31 -3.49 10.68 25.43
CA LEU A 31 -3.34 11.69 26.49
C LEU A 31 -3.00 11.08 27.86
N ARG A 32 -3.46 9.85 28.13
CA ARG A 32 -3.27 9.12 29.39
C ARG A 32 -3.38 7.61 29.21
N TRP A 33 -2.89 6.89 30.22
CA TRP A 33 -3.17 5.47 30.38
C TRP A 33 -4.62 5.26 30.82
N THR A 34 -5.29 4.31 30.20
CA THR A 34 -6.64 3.89 30.56
C THR A 34 -6.63 2.67 31.49
N ASP A 35 -7.80 2.32 32.04
CA ASP A 35 -7.97 1.09 32.83
C ASP A 35 -8.03 -0.18 31.97
N HIS A 36 -8.07 -0.06 30.64
CA HIS A 36 -8.18 -1.19 29.70
C HIS A 36 -6.85 -1.93 29.56
N VAL A 37 -6.89 -3.26 29.74
CA VAL A 37 -5.73 -4.16 29.67
C VAL A 37 -6.03 -5.39 28.82
N ALA A 38 -5.03 -5.91 28.12
CA ALA A 38 -5.13 -7.07 27.22
C ALA A 38 -3.95 -8.04 27.41
N PRO A 39 -4.16 -9.37 27.32
CA PRO A 39 -3.06 -10.32 27.33
C PRO A 39 -2.22 -10.20 26.05
N TYR A 40 -0.95 -10.60 26.10
CA TYR A 40 -0.14 -10.76 24.89
C TYR A 40 -0.74 -11.87 24.00
N PRO A 41 -0.78 -11.67 22.67
CA PRO A 41 -1.31 -12.68 21.74
C PRO A 41 -0.45 -13.95 21.77
N SER A 42 -1.07 -15.08 22.09
CA SER A 42 -0.41 -16.39 22.08
C SER A 42 -0.44 -16.99 20.67
N THR A 43 0.71 -17.14 20.04
CA THR A 43 0.86 -17.85 18.76
C THR A 43 0.66 -19.36 18.96
N GLN A 44 -0.45 -19.91 18.48
CA GLN A 44 -0.66 -21.36 18.43
C GLN A 44 -1.32 -21.77 17.09
N PRO A 45 -0.70 -22.65 16.29
CA PRO A 45 -1.23 -23.05 14.99
C PRO A 45 -2.44 -23.99 15.11
N ALA A 46 -3.44 -23.79 14.24
CA ALA A 46 -4.65 -24.61 14.18
C ALA A 46 -4.46 -25.84 13.28
N ASN A 47 -4.71 -27.04 13.82
CA ASN A 47 -4.73 -28.30 13.06
C ASN A 47 -6.14 -28.66 12.57
N ALA A 48 -6.22 -29.47 11.52
CA ALA A 48 -7.43 -29.73 10.71
C ALA A 48 -8.38 -30.84 11.22
N ALA A 49 -9.46 -31.06 10.44
CA ALA A 49 -10.64 -31.97 10.60
C ALA A 49 -11.81 -31.36 11.42
N ALA A 50 -13.11 -31.54 11.11
CA ALA A 50 -13.85 -32.39 10.14
C ALA A 50 -15.32 -31.84 10.00
N THR A 51 -16.25 -32.23 9.10
CA THR A 51 -16.26 -33.00 7.83
C THR A 51 -17.67 -32.97 7.18
N THR A 52 -17.77 -32.98 5.83
CA THR A 52 -18.91 -33.37 4.94
C THR A 52 -20.38 -32.97 5.23
N ALA A 53 -21.00 -32.28 4.26
CA ALA A 53 -22.40 -32.54 3.84
C ALA A 53 -22.65 -32.12 2.37
N GLU A 54 -22.97 -33.10 1.51
CA GLU A 54 -23.48 -32.90 0.14
C GLU A 54 -25.03 -32.97 0.18
N PRO A 55 -25.76 -32.31 -0.74
CA PRO A 55 -26.51 -33.16 -1.67
C PRO A 55 -26.65 -32.62 -3.12
N ASP A 56 -26.91 -33.58 -4.00
CA ASP A 56 -27.08 -33.52 -5.45
C ASP A 56 -28.50 -33.08 -5.91
N SER A 57 -28.65 -32.89 -7.23
CA SER A 57 -29.85 -32.99 -8.07
C SER A 57 -30.82 -31.80 -8.20
N ALA A 58 -30.89 -31.26 -9.42
CA ALA A 58 -32.04 -30.53 -9.99
C ALA A 58 -32.77 -31.40 -11.04
N PRO A 59 -34.07 -31.16 -11.30
CA PRO A 59 -34.46 -30.89 -12.69
C PRO A 59 -35.61 -29.87 -12.85
N ALA A 60 -35.93 -29.55 -14.11
CA ALA A 60 -36.73 -28.38 -14.52
C ALA A 60 -38.24 -28.65 -14.80
N ALA A 61 -39.01 -27.55 -14.71
CA ALA A 61 -40.20 -27.13 -15.47
C ALA A 61 -41.27 -28.15 -15.97
N THR A 62 -42.55 -27.86 -15.68
CA THR A 62 -43.70 -27.88 -16.65
C THR A 62 -44.97 -27.23 -16.06
N ALA A 63 -46.05 -27.07 -16.85
CA ALA A 63 -47.13 -26.07 -16.63
C ALA A 63 -48.59 -26.62 -16.69
N HIS A 64 -49.58 -25.70 -16.66
CA HIS A 64 -51.04 -25.83 -16.95
C HIS A 64 -51.99 -26.37 -15.83
N PRO A 65 -53.34 -26.15 -15.89
CA PRO A 65 -54.19 -25.35 -16.82
C PRO A 65 -55.31 -24.43 -16.20
N GLN A 66 -56.06 -23.75 -17.09
CA GLN A 66 -57.29 -22.94 -16.92
C GLN A 66 -58.59 -23.81 -16.85
N PRO A 67 -59.82 -23.28 -16.53
CA PRO A 67 -60.69 -22.44 -17.40
C PRO A 67 -61.46 -21.30 -16.63
N GLY A 68 -62.40 -20.50 -17.15
CA GLY A 68 -62.91 -20.22 -18.51
C GLY A 68 -64.45 -20.06 -18.63
N GLY A 69 -64.99 -18.90 -19.07
CA GLY A 69 -66.44 -18.69 -19.38
C GLY A 69 -67.01 -17.24 -19.21
N THR A 70 -66.94 -16.36 -20.22
CA THR A 70 -68.03 -15.92 -21.14
C THR A 70 -69.16 -14.97 -20.63
N ALA A 71 -69.21 -13.74 -21.17
CA ALA A 71 -70.42 -13.02 -21.65
C ALA A 71 -70.04 -11.68 -22.35
N GLN A 72 -70.91 -11.13 -23.22
CA GLN A 72 -70.60 -10.07 -24.21
C GLN A 72 -71.61 -8.88 -24.16
N PRO A 73 -71.77 -7.96 -25.15
CA PRO A 73 -71.71 -6.50 -24.93
C PRO A 73 -73.05 -5.75 -25.10
N GLN A 74 -73.18 -4.48 -24.64
CA GLN A 74 -74.23 -3.55 -25.08
C GLN A 74 -73.80 -2.07 -25.14
N ASP A 75 -74.46 -1.32 -26.02
CA ASP A 75 -74.17 0.06 -26.45
C ASP A 75 -74.77 1.19 -25.56
N LEU A 76 -74.35 2.42 -25.86
CA LEU A 76 -74.63 3.69 -25.17
C LEU A 76 -76.13 4.09 -25.10
N PRO A 77 -76.48 4.97 -24.14
CA PRO A 77 -76.81 6.33 -24.59
C PRO A 77 -76.16 7.47 -23.77
N ARG A 78 -75.96 8.60 -24.46
CA ARG A 78 -75.50 9.89 -23.91
C ARG A 78 -76.53 10.52 -22.97
N ARG A 79 -76.15 10.93 -21.76
CA ARG A 79 -76.94 11.90 -20.97
C ARG A 79 -76.12 12.78 -19.99
N GLU A 80 -76.16 14.08 -20.27
CA GLU A 80 -76.06 15.28 -19.42
C GLU A 80 -75.11 15.32 -18.19
N GLN A 81 -74.19 16.31 -18.20
CA GLN A 81 -73.31 16.67 -17.08
C GLN A 81 -74.06 17.54 -16.03
N PRO A 82 -74.11 17.16 -14.74
CA PRO A 82 -74.48 18.08 -13.67
C PRO A 82 -73.33 19.03 -13.31
N HIS A 83 -73.67 20.21 -12.80
CA HIS A 83 -72.74 21.34 -12.68
C HIS A 83 -71.60 21.14 -11.67
N ARG A 84 -70.42 21.65 -12.03
CA ARG A 84 -69.22 21.73 -11.18
C ARG A 84 -69.39 22.80 -10.10
N THR A 85 -69.75 22.42 -8.89
CA THR A 85 -69.70 23.31 -7.72
C THR A 85 -68.25 23.58 -7.32
N GLN A 86 -67.88 24.85 -7.18
CA GLN A 86 -66.58 25.25 -6.61
C GLN A 86 -66.56 24.93 -5.11
N PRO A 87 -65.53 24.25 -4.58
CA PRO A 87 -65.30 24.22 -3.14
C PRO A 87 -64.90 25.63 -2.66
N GLY A 88 -65.56 26.11 -1.62
CA GLY A 88 -65.40 27.49 -1.14
C GLY A 88 -63.97 27.83 -0.77
N GLN A 89 -63.47 28.93 -1.33
CA GLN A 89 -62.14 29.47 -1.06
C GLN A 89 -62.06 29.94 0.41
N LYS A 90 -61.56 29.08 1.30
CA LYS A 90 -61.14 29.49 2.64
C LYS A 90 -60.01 30.51 2.48
N VAL A 91 -60.29 31.77 2.80
CA VAL A 91 -59.32 32.87 2.72
C VAL A 91 -58.21 32.58 3.74
N MET A 92 -57.09 32.08 3.24
CA MET A 92 -55.95 31.70 4.07
C MET A 92 -55.26 32.97 4.57
N THR A 93 -55.36 33.23 5.88
CA THR A 93 -54.87 34.45 6.51
C THR A 93 -53.38 34.66 6.22
N ARG A 94 -52.94 35.92 6.08
CA ARG A 94 -51.52 36.28 5.80
C ARG A 94 -50.52 35.59 6.74
N MET A 95 -50.93 35.28 7.96
CA MET A 95 -50.17 34.54 8.96
C MET A 95 -49.78 33.11 8.50
N THR A 96 -50.66 32.41 7.77
CA THR A 96 -50.38 31.06 7.23
C THR A 96 -49.35 31.10 6.10
N TRP A 97 -49.37 32.15 5.26
CA TRP A 97 -48.32 32.38 4.26
C TRP A 97 -46.97 32.70 4.92
N GLY A 98 -46.97 33.48 6.00
CA GLY A 98 -45.76 33.73 6.79
C GLY A 98 -45.18 32.44 7.38
N VAL A 99 -46.01 31.58 7.99
CA VAL A 99 -45.57 30.28 8.52
C VAL A 99 -45.04 29.38 7.41
N LEU A 100 -45.72 29.25 6.27
CA LEU A 100 -45.24 28.43 5.16
C LEU A 100 -43.91 28.93 4.57
N ALA A 101 -43.72 30.25 4.46
CA ALA A 101 -42.46 30.82 4.00
C ALA A 101 -41.31 30.56 4.98
N VAL A 102 -41.56 30.68 6.30
CA VAL A 102 -40.57 30.34 7.33
C VAL A 102 -40.26 28.85 7.33
N THR A 103 -41.26 27.96 7.26
CA THR A 103 -41.03 26.52 7.17
C THR A 103 -40.27 26.15 5.90
N ALA A 104 -40.58 26.76 4.75
CA ALA A 104 -39.84 26.54 3.51
C ALA A 104 -38.38 27.01 3.61
N LEU A 105 -38.12 28.18 4.22
CA LEU A 105 -36.76 28.67 4.47
C LEU A 105 -36.00 27.77 5.47
N VAL A 106 -36.65 27.26 6.50
CA VAL A 106 -36.05 26.29 7.44
C VAL A 106 -35.75 24.98 6.74
N VAL A 107 -36.65 24.44 5.92
CA VAL A 107 -36.44 23.18 5.19
C VAL A 107 -35.37 23.34 4.10
N VAL A 108 -35.37 24.42 3.33
CA VAL A 108 -34.32 24.70 2.34
C VAL A 108 -32.98 24.98 3.02
N GLY A 109 -32.99 25.66 4.17
CA GLY A 109 -31.81 25.88 5.00
C GLY A 109 -31.22 24.58 5.54
N THR A 110 -32.04 23.71 6.14
CA THR A 110 -31.57 22.42 6.69
C THR A 110 -31.16 21.43 5.59
N VAL A 111 -31.88 21.35 4.48
CA VAL A 111 -31.47 20.54 3.31
C VAL A 111 -30.18 21.10 2.70
N GLY A 112 -30.02 22.43 2.65
CA GLY A 112 -28.79 23.09 2.21
C GLY A 112 -27.60 22.80 3.12
N THR A 113 -27.76 22.89 4.44
CA THR A 113 -26.68 22.56 5.38
C THR A 113 -26.34 21.08 5.36
N VAL A 114 -27.34 20.18 5.31
CA VAL A 114 -27.12 18.72 5.22
C VAL A 114 -26.42 18.36 3.91
N GLY A 115 -26.85 18.94 2.78
CA GLY A 115 -26.19 18.77 1.48
C GLY A 115 -24.75 19.28 1.47
N TRP A 116 -24.49 20.43 2.10
CA TRP A 116 -23.14 20.99 2.26
C TRP A 116 -22.26 20.10 3.14
N THR A 117 -22.74 19.64 4.30
CA THR A 117 -21.95 18.78 5.22
C THR A 117 -21.67 17.40 4.63
N ILE A 118 -22.63 16.81 3.90
CA ILE A 118 -22.42 15.56 3.18
C ILE A 118 -21.43 15.77 2.03
N GLY A 119 -21.53 16.90 1.31
CA GLY A 119 -20.58 17.30 0.26
C GLY A 119 -19.16 17.45 0.79
N SER A 120 -18.96 18.15 1.92
CA SER A 120 -17.64 18.34 2.53
C SER A 120 -17.06 17.06 3.14
N ALA A 121 -17.90 16.21 3.75
CA ALA A 121 -17.46 14.92 4.28
C ALA A 121 -17.04 13.95 3.16
N ASN A 122 -17.81 13.91 2.07
CA ASN A 122 -17.43 13.14 0.89
C ASN A 122 -16.17 13.71 0.22
N ALA A 123 -16.01 15.03 0.13
CA ALA A 123 -14.81 15.64 -0.43
C ALA A 123 -13.54 15.28 0.37
N ALA A 124 -13.60 15.36 1.70
CA ALA A 124 -12.50 14.93 2.58
C ALA A 124 -12.19 13.44 2.43
N ALA A 125 -13.22 12.58 2.41
CA ALA A 125 -13.05 11.13 2.22
C ALA A 125 -12.55 10.72 0.81
N VAL A 126 -12.56 11.64 -0.16
CA VAL A 126 -12.06 11.46 -1.53
C VAL A 126 -10.60 11.93 -1.68
N SER A 127 -10.17 12.97 -0.95
CA SER A 127 -8.77 13.45 -1.00
C SER A 127 -7.83 12.69 -0.07
N GLU A 128 -8.32 12.17 1.07
CA GLU A 128 -7.47 11.61 2.13
C GLU A 128 -6.50 10.51 1.67
N ALA A 129 -6.92 9.60 0.78
CA ALA A 129 -6.03 8.55 0.27
C ALA A 129 -4.95 9.10 -0.68
N PRO A 130 -5.26 9.95 -1.69
CA PRO A 130 -4.27 10.71 -2.44
C PRO A 130 -3.31 11.51 -1.55
N ASP A 131 -3.83 12.24 -0.56
CA ASP A 131 -3.04 13.10 0.31
C ASP A 131 -2.04 12.28 1.16
N VAL A 132 -2.48 11.11 1.68
CA VAL A 132 -1.62 10.16 2.42
C VAL A 132 -0.58 9.50 1.51
N LEU A 133 -0.95 9.16 0.26
CA LEU A 133 -0.02 8.56 -0.69
C LEU A 133 1.07 9.55 -1.11
N ASP A 134 0.70 10.78 -1.47
CA ASP A 134 1.66 11.80 -1.89
C ASP A 134 2.62 12.16 -0.74
N ALA A 135 2.11 12.33 0.49
CA ALA A 135 2.95 12.58 1.65
C ALA A 135 3.89 11.40 2.01
N PHE A 136 3.41 10.16 1.84
CA PHE A 136 4.27 8.97 1.96
C PHE A 136 5.37 8.97 0.89
N LEU A 137 5.03 9.16 -0.38
CA LEU A 137 5.99 9.14 -1.49
C LEU A 137 7.01 10.27 -1.36
N ALA A 138 6.57 11.49 -1.06
CA ALA A 138 7.45 12.65 -0.87
C ALA A 138 8.48 12.44 0.25
N ALA A 139 8.05 11.86 1.39
CA ALA A 139 8.96 11.53 2.48
C ALA A 139 9.90 10.36 2.11
N ALA A 140 9.34 9.30 1.50
CA ALA A 140 10.08 8.10 1.10
C ALA A 140 11.18 8.41 0.05
N THR A 141 10.90 9.24 -0.96
CA THR A 141 11.90 9.62 -1.97
C THR A 141 12.92 10.66 -1.50
N ALA A 142 12.78 11.17 -0.27
CA ALA A 142 13.68 12.18 0.32
C ALA A 142 14.51 11.64 1.51
N ASP A 143 14.49 10.32 1.76
CA ASP A 143 14.99 9.66 2.99
C ASP A 143 14.47 10.29 4.30
N ASP A 144 13.24 10.82 4.30
CA ASP A 144 12.64 11.41 5.50
C ASP A 144 11.91 10.31 6.31
N PRO A 145 12.35 9.97 7.54
CA PRO A 145 11.71 8.97 8.39
C PRO A 145 10.25 9.31 8.75
N GLY A 146 9.79 10.53 8.48
CA GLY A 146 8.38 10.93 8.50
C GLY A 146 7.46 10.08 7.61
N TRP A 147 7.99 9.31 6.64
CA TRP A 147 7.22 8.31 5.88
C TRP A 147 6.44 7.35 6.80
N THR A 148 6.99 7.05 7.99
CA THR A 148 6.40 6.15 8.98
C THR A 148 5.06 6.64 9.54
N GLU A 149 4.77 7.95 9.49
CA GLU A 149 3.48 8.50 9.94
C GLU A 149 2.31 8.10 9.03
N TYR A 150 2.62 7.89 7.74
CA TYR A 150 1.69 7.55 6.66
C TYR A 150 1.61 6.03 6.40
N ALA A 151 2.56 5.27 6.94
CA ALA A 151 2.61 3.81 6.84
C ALA A 151 1.86 3.09 7.98
N SER A 152 1.44 1.86 7.71
CA SER A 152 0.90 0.98 8.75
C SER A 152 2.02 0.38 9.60
N PRO A 153 1.79 0.08 10.90
CA PRO A 153 2.82 -0.52 11.75
C PRO A 153 3.36 -1.86 11.23
N GLY A 154 2.55 -2.62 10.50
CA GLY A 154 2.98 -3.86 9.85
C GLY A 154 3.94 -3.62 8.69
N TYR A 155 3.71 -2.57 7.88
CA TYR A 155 4.62 -2.19 6.81
C TYR A 155 5.94 -1.62 7.36
N VAL A 156 5.86 -0.75 8.37
CA VAL A 156 7.06 -0.23 9.09
C VAL A 156 7.90 -1.37 9.67
N ALA A 157 7.26 -2.38 10.27
CA ALA A 157 7.97 -3.54 10.81
C ALA A 157 8.64 -4.45 9.76
N VAL A 158 8.23 -4.37 8.48
CA VAL A 158 8.82 -5.12 7.37
C VAL A 158 9.95 -4.32 6.70
N SER A 159 9.77 -3.02 6.48
CA SER A 159 10.82 -2.14 5.92
C SER A 159 11.96 -1.87 6.90
N GLY A 160 11.71 -1.94 8.21
CA GLY A 160 12.73 -1.78 9.24
C GLY A 160 13.21 -0.33 9.35
N SER A 161 14.53 -0.14 9.37
CA SER A 161 15.18 1.18 9.48
C SER A 161 15.45 1.85 8.12
N ALA A 162 15.32 1.10 7.01
CA ALA A 162 15.49 1.63 5.67
C ALA A 162 14.25 2.40 5.24
N THR A 163 14.45 3.48 4.50
CA THR A 163 13.33 4.22 3.91
C THR A 163 12.84 3.46 2.68
N PRO A 164 11.54 3.08 2.59
CA PRO A 164 10.99 2.43 1.41
C PRO A 164 11.32 3.21 0.15
N LEU A 165 11.51 2.53 -0.98
CA LEU A 165 11.88 3.14 -2.27
C LEU A 165 13.32 3.73 -2.35
N PHE A 166 13.97 4.09 -1.24
CA PHE A 166 15.31 4.70 -1.21
C PHE A 166 16.39 3.76 -0.67
N GLY A 167 16.06 2.94 0.33
CA GLY A 167 16.94 1.92 0.92
C GLY A 167 17.79 2.45 2.08
N ASP A 168 19.08 2.11 2.06
CA ASP A 168 20.12 2.61 2.96
C ASP A 168 20.66 3.97 2.48
N ALA A 169 20.91 4.88 3.42
CA ALA A 169 21.21 6.27 3.12
C ALA A 169 22.65 6.51 2.68
N ASP A 170 23.63 5.86 3.32
CA ASP A 170 25.03 5.96 2.94
C ASP A 170 25.23 5.35 1.54
N ALA A 171 24.61 4.20 1.29
CA ALA A 171 24.62 3.56 -0.03
C ALA A 171 23.94 4.41 -1.12
N ALA A 172 22.90 5.18 -0.77
CA ALA A 172 22.22 6.07 -1.68
C ALA A 172 23.00 7.37 -1.94
N GLU A 173 23.67 7.95 -0.93
CA GLU A 173 24.54 9.12 -1.11
C GLU A 173 25.73 8.79 -2.02
N GLU A 174 26.41 7.66 -1.79
CA GLU A 174 27.56 7.23 -2.58
C GLU A 174 27.21 6.92 -4.05
N LEU A 175 25.99 6.42 -4.30
CA LEU A 175 25.46 6.25 -5.67
C LEU A 175 24.96 7.56 -6.31
N GLY A 176 24.86 8.66 -5.56
CA GLY A 176 24.13 9.85 -5.99
C GLY A 176 22.67 9.53 -6.36
N LEU A 177 22.07 8.56 -5.66
CA LEU A 177 20.75 8.04 -5.95
C LEU A 177 19.69 9.13 -5.74
N SER A 178 18.87 9.36 -6.76
CA SER A 178 17.66 10.17 -6.62
C SER A 178 16.46 9.44 -7.20
N VAL A 179 15.30 9.65 -6.59
CA VAL A 179 14.04 9.02 -6.98
C VAL A 179 13.00 10.11 -7.19
N SER A 180 12.34 10.09 -8.34
CA SER A 180 11.16 10.91 -8.64
C SER A 180 9.98 10.02 -8.97
N TYR A 181 8.75 10.52 -8.81
CA TYR A 181 7.54 9.72 -8.97
C TYR A 181 6.42 10.46 -9.71
N GLU A 182 5.64 9.71 -10.50
CA GLU A 182 4.35 10.13 -11.04
C GLU A 182 3.28 9.14 -10.57
N THR A 183 2.21 9.65 -9.93
CA THR A 183 1.10 8.82 -9.42
C THR A 183 -0.03 8.79 -10.45
N ARG A 184 -0.40 7.60 -10.90
CA ARG A 184 -1.58 7.37 -11.76
C ARG A 184 -2.88 7.34 -10.94
N ASP A 185 -4.02 7.13 -11.60
CA ASP A 185 -5.33 7.05 -10.96
C ASP A 185 -5.38 6.04 -9.80
N ILE A 186 -5.94 6.48 -8.67
CA ILE A 186 -6.17 5.62 -7.49
C ILE A 186 -7.47 4.83 -7.66
N LEU A 187 -7.35 3.51 -7.63
CA LEU A 187 -8.45 2.57 -7.62
C LEU A 187 -8.89 2.26 -6.18
N TYR A 188 -10.19 2.25 -5.94
CA TYR A 188 -10.79 2.06 -4.62
C TYR A 188 -11.59 0.76 -4.56
N GLY A 189 -11.54 0.06 -3.43
CA GLY A 189 -12.29 -1.17 -3.24
C GLY A 189 -12.59 -1.49 -1.78
N VAL A 190 -13.05 -2.71 -1.57
CA VAL A 190 -13.49 -3.19 -0.25
C VAL A 190 -12.90 -4.57 0.03
N ARG A 191 -12.70 -4.90 1.31
CA ARG A 191 -12.18 -6.19 1.77
C ARG A 191 -10.81 -6.53 1.16
N GLY A 192 -9.94 -5.52 1.03
CA GLY A 192 -8.59 -5.70 0.48
C GLY A 192 -8.53 -5.81 -1.06
N THR A 193 -9.62 -5.51 -1.76
CA THR A 193 -9.63 -5.39 -3.24
C THR A 193 -9.45 -3.94 -3.66
N ALA A 194 -9.01 -3.70 -4.90
CA ALA A 194 -9.02 -2.38 -5.52
C ALA A 194 -9.75 -2.44 -6.86
N GLY A 195 -10.56 -1.43 -7.16
CA GLY A 195 -11.39 -1.37 -8.37
C GLY A 195 -12.15 -0.06 -8.47
N ASN A 196 -13.46 -0.13 -8.76
CA ASN A 196 -14.30 1.02 -9.03
C ASN A 196 -15.31 1.33 -7.89
N ALA A 197 -14.91 1.11 -6.62
CA ALA A 197 -15.75 1.50 -5.49
C ALA A 197 -15.77 3.02 -5.28
N SER A 198 -16.76 3.53 -4.56
CA SER A 198 -16.77 4.92 -4.12
C SER A 198 -15.72 5.14 -3.02
N PRO A 199 -14.87 6.19 -3.08
CA PRO A 199 -13.87 6.46 -2.05
C PRO A 199 -14.44 6.56 -0.63
N ALA A 200 -15.66 7.08 -0.47
CA ALA A 200 -16.33 7.19 0.83
C ALA A 200 -16.74 5.82 1.44
N GLY A 201 -16.83 4.76 0.63
CA GLY A 201 -17.22 3.41 1.05
C GLY A 201 -16.10 2.37 1.01
N ALA A 202 -14.87 2.78 0.72
CA ALA A 202 -13.72 1.90 0.55
C ALA A 202 -12.94 1.67 1.86
N ASP A 203 -12.45 0.44 2.10
CA ASP A 203 -11.43 0.13 3.13
C ASP A 203 -10.04 -0.13 2.55
N SER A 204 -9.94 -0.30 1.22
CA SER A 204 -8.70 -0.52 0.50
C SER A 204 -8.61 0.34 -0.76
N ALA A 205 -7.40 0.78 -1.07
CA ALA A 205 -7.08 1.54 -2.27
C ALA A 205 -5.74 1.07 -2.85
N ARG A 206 -5.56 1.23 -4.17
CA ARG A 206 -4.32 0.93 -4.89
C ARG A 206 -4.05 2.03 -5.89
N ALA A 207 -2.85 2.57 -5.87
CA ALA A 207 -2.33 3.43 -6.94
C ALA A 207 -1.26 2.69 -7.73
N LEU A 208 -1.15 2.99 -9.02
CA LEU A 208 0.08 2.74 -9.77
C LEU A 208 0.96 4.00 -9.68
N VAL A 209 2.23 3.81 -9.39
CA VAL A 209 3.23 4.87 -9.25
C VAL A 209 4.38 4.54 -10.18
N ASP A 210 4.66 5.42 -11.13
CA ASP A 210 5.84 5.34 -11.98
C ASP A 210 7.00 6.02 -11.27
N LEU A 211 7.99 5.23 -10.88
CA LEU A 211 9.21 5.68 -10.23
C LEU A 211 10.31 5.83 -11.28
N THR A 212 11.02 6.96 -11.26
CA THR A 212 12.23 7.18 -12.06
C THR A 212 13.42 7.38 -11.13
N TYR A 213 14.38 6.48 -11.25
CA TYR A 213 15.64 6.46 -10.51
C TYR A 213 16.75 7.06 -11.39
N GLU A 214 17.56 7.95 -10.83
CA GLU A 214 18.87 8.31 -11.38
C GLU A 214 19.96 7.87 -10.41
N PHE A 215 21.01 7.20 -10.90
CA PHE A 215 22.09 6.64 -10.08
C PHE A 215 23.41 6.56 -10.86
N ALA A 216 24.54 6.65 -10.16
CA ALA A 216 25.86 6.43 -10.74
C ALA A 216 26.25 4.95 -10.76
N ALA A 217 26.83 4.47 -11.86
CA ALA A 217 27.52 3.20 -11.94
C ALA A 217 28.58 3.24 -13.06
N ASP A 218 29.76 2.66 -12.83
CA ASP A 218 30.90 2.70 -13.75
C ASP A 218 31.23 4.15 -14.22
N GLU A 219 31.38 5.08 -13.25
CA GLU A 219 31.61 6.54 -13.44
C GLU A 219 30.55 7.29 -14.29
N THR A 220 29.41 6.65 -14.59
CA THR A 220 28.37 7.16 -15.50
C THR A 220 27.03 7.24 -14.77
N VAL A 221 26.25 8.32 -14.98
CA VAL A 221 24.86 8.39 -14.49
C VAL A 221 23.95 7.61 -15.43
N HIS A 222 23.11 6.76 -14.84
CA HIS A 222 22.08 5.96 -15.51
C HIS A 222 20.69 6.37 -15.01
N THR A 223 19.70 6.20 -15.87
CA THR A 223 18.29 6.39 -15.52
C THR A 223 17.56 5.06 -15.65
N ALA A 224 16.68 4.74 -14.71
CA ALA A 224 15.79 3.60 -14.79
C ALA A 224 14.37 3.97 -14.38
N THR A 225 13.37 3.35 -15.00
CA THR A 225 11.95 3.52 -14.66
C THR A 225 11.37 2.22 -14.14
N SER A 226 10.42 2.30 -13.21
CA SER A 226 9.71 1.14 -12.67
C SER A 226 8.29 1.53 -12.26
N THR A 227 7.28 0.78 -12.70
CA THR A 227 5.87 1.02 -12.31
C THR A 227 5.53 0.12 -11.14
N ARG A 228 4.95 0.67 -10.07
CA ARG A 228 4.72 -0.04 -8.81
C ARG A 228 3.32 0.15 -8.26
N ALA A 229 2.74 -0.92 -7.72
CA ALA A 229 1.45 -0.90 -7.06
C ALA A 229 1.61 -0.58 -5.58
N ILE A 230 1.21 0.63 -5.16
CA ILE A 230 1.19 1.04 -3.75
C ILE A 230 -0.21 0.80 -3.20
N TRP A 231 -0.31 0.04 -2.11
CA TRP A 231 -1.55 -0.33 -1.44
C TRP A 231 -1.76 0.48 -0.18
N LEU A 232 -2.98 0.98 -0.02
CA LEU A 232 -3.44 1.65 1.21
C LEU A 232 -4.64 0.91 1.78
N THR A 233 -4.78 0.89 3.10
CA THR A 233 -6.02 0.48 3.78
C THR A 233 -6.41 1.46 4.89
N ARG A 234 -7.66 1.38 5.34
CA ARG A 234 -8.14 2.05 6.54
C ARG A 234 -9.11 1.18 7.36
N PRO A 235 -9.08 1.23 8.69
CA PRO A 235 -9.96 0.41 9.53
C PRO A 235 -11.35 1.01 9.68
N TYR A 236 -12.38 0.16 9.70
CA TYR A 236 -13.76 0.48 10.07
C TYR A 236 -14.08 -0.10 11.45
N TYR A 237 -14.86 0.62 12.26
CA TYR A 237 -15.23 0.21 13.61
C TYR A 237 -16.76 0.12 13.73
N TYR A 238 -17.27 -0.90 14.42
CA TYR A 238 -18.71 -1.22 14.48
C TYR A 238 -19.21 -1.38 15.93
N GLY A 239 -18.75 -0.52 16.83
CA GLY A 239 -19.08 -0.54 18.27
C GLY A 239 -18.24 -1.51 19.12
N GLU A 240 -17.45 -2.37 18.48
CA GLU A 240 -16.31 -3.05 19.08
C GLU A 240 -15.04 -2.24 18.75
N ASP A 241 -14.13 -2.06 19.71
CA ASP A 241 -12.85 -1.34 19.52
C ASP A 241 -11.83 -2.13 18.68
N ALA A 242 -12.27 -3.19 17.99
CA ALA A 242 -11.49 -3.99 17.07
C ALA A 242 -11.62 -3.43 15.64
N PRO A 243 -10.51 -3.20 14.92
CA PRO A 243 -10.56 -2.78 13.52
C PRO A 243 -11.14 -3.90 12.63
N SER A 244 -11.99 -3.51 11.68
CA SER A 244 -12.68 -4.38 10.72
C SER A 244 -12.55 -3.80 9.31
N GLY A 245 -12.76 -4.62 8.28
CA GLY A 245 -13.14 -4.14 6.95
C GLY A 245 -14.63 -3.81 6.85
N VAL A 246 -15.08 -3.37 5.67
CA VAL A 246 -16.46 -2.97 5.36
C VAL A 246 -17.43 -4.16 5.43
N ARG A 247 -18.49 -3.99 6.22
CA ARG A 247 -19.60 -4.93 6.41
C ARG A 247 -20.84 -4.46 5.64
N ASP A 248 -21.45 -5.34 4.85
CA ASP A 248 -22.57 -4.98 3.97
C ASP A 248 -23.83 -4.66 4.77
N GLY A 249 -24.38 -3.46 4.59
CA GLY A 249 -25.61 -3.03 5.27
C GLY A 249 -25.44 -2.57 6.72
N GLU A 250 -24.23 -2.60 7.27
CA GLU A 250 -23.90 -2.04 8.58
C GLU A 250 -23.27 -0.65 8.43
N THR A 251 -23.74 0.32 9.24
CA THR A 251 -23.10 1.63 9.34
C THR A 251 -21.99 1.60 10.39
N PRO A 252 -20.73 1.97 10.05
CA PRO A 252 -19.66 2.03 11.04
C PRO A 252 -19.92 3.11 12.09
N THR A 253 -19.49 2.86 13.33
CA THR A 253 -19.47 3.84 14.42
C THR A 253 -18.30 4.83 14.28
N ALA A 254 -17.20 4.39 13.68
CA ALA A 254 -16.05 5.22 13.32
C ALA A 254 -15.30 4.62 12.11
N ILE A 255 -14.54 5.47 11.42
CA ILE A 255 -13.63 5.09 10.33
C ILE A 255 -12.27 5.69 10.72
N GLY A 256 -11.22 4.87 10.72
CA GLY A 256 -9.84 5.33 10.95
C GLY A 256 -9.20 5.86 9.66
N PRO A 257 -7.98 6.41 9.76
CA PRO A 257 -7.33 7.06 8.64
C PRO A 257 -6.73 6.07 7.64
N TRP A 258 -6.50 6.52 6.41
CA TRP A 258 -5.71 5.76 5.43
C TRP A 258 -4.25 5.58 5.86
N ARG A 259 -3.68 4.42 5.54
CA ARG A 259 -2.26 4.08 5.73
C ARG A 259 -1.74 3.21 4.60
N VAL A 260 -0.50 3.45 4.18
CA VAL A 260 0.22 2.58 3.25
C VAL A 260 0.52 1.24 3.93
N THR A 261 0.14 0.14 3.28
CA THR A 261 0.27 -1.23 3.79
C THR A 261 1.23 -2.11 3.01
N GLY A 262 1.64 -1.69 1.81
CA GLY A 262 2.53 -2.47 0.97
C GLY A 262 2.85 -1.79 -0.36
N ALA A 263 3.97 -2.18 -0.94
CA ALA A 263 4.38 -1.85 -2.29
C ALA A 263 4.71 -3.17 -3.01
N ALA A 264 4.35 -3.30 -4.28
CA ALA A 264 4.57 -4.54 -5.06
C ALA A 264 4.70 -4.24 -6.56
N PRO A 265 5.23 -5.18 -7.36
CA PRO A 265 5.04 -5.16 -8.81
C PRO A 265 3.54 -5.12 -9.17
N PRO A 266 3.14 -4.35 -10.21
CA PRO A 266 1.79 -4.38 -10.74
C PRO A 266 1.50 -5.74 -11.40
N PRO A 267 0.22 -6.17 -11.43
CA PRO A 267 -0.15 -7.41 -12.11
C PRO A 267 0.08 -7.29 -13.63
N THR A 268 0.69 -8.33 -14.21
CA THR A 268 1.16 -8.40 -15.61
C THR A 268 0.10 -8.26 -16.72
N TYR A 269 -1.17 -8.07 -16.37
CA TYR A 269 -2.27 -7.78 -17.32
C TYR A 269 -2.58 -6.29 -17.46
N GLU A 270 -1.90 -5.40 -16.73
CA GLU A 270 -1.99 -3.96 -16.91
C GLU A 270 -1.05 -3.55 -18.05
N GLU A 271 -1.61 -3.16 -19.21
CA GLU A 271 -0.90 -3.09 -20.52
C GLU A 271 0.15 -1.95 -20.65
N GLU A 272 0.50 -1.27 -19.56
CA GLU A 272 1.32 -0.05 -19.55
C GLU A 272 2.30 -0.04 -18.38
N ILE A 273 3.02 -1.14 -18.18
CA ILE A 273 4.09 -1.26 -17.17
C ILE A 273 5.43 -0.90 -17.84
N ALA A 274 6.15 0.06 -17.27
CA ALA A 274 7.36 0.63 -17.85
C ALA A 274 8.61 0.34 -17.01
N GLU A 275 9.08 -0.90 -17.03
CA GLU A 275 10.41 -1.25 -16.49
C GLU A 275 11.48 -1.01 -17.55
N THR A 276 12.25 0.07 -17.42
CA THR A 276 13.32 0.44 -18.37
C THR A 276 14.60 0.84 -17.65
N THR A 277 15.74 0.74 -18.33
CA THR A 277 17.02 1.21 -17.77
C THR A 277 17.99 1.57 -18.88
N THR A 278 18.82 2.59 -18.66
CA THR A 278 19.96 2.91 -19.53
C THR A 278 21.21 2.10 -19.20
N PHE A 279 21.23 1.40 -18.05
CA PHE A 279 22.38 0.62 -17.62
C PHE A 279 22.58 -0.58 -18.55
N ALA A 280 23.62 -0.53 -19.37
CA ALA A 280 23.87 -1.50 -20.42
C ALA A 280 24.35 -2.86 -19.86
N PRO A 281 24.01 -3.99 -20.51
CA PRO A 281 24.54 -5.30 -20.14
C PRO A 281 26.05 -5.36 -20.35
N ALA A 282 26.72 -6.10 -19.48
CA ALA A 282 28.12 -6.41 -19.67
C ALA A 282 28.28 -7.38 -20.85
N ALA A 283 29.39 -7.30 -21.59
CA ALA A 283 29.67 -8.24 -22.68
C ALA A 283 30.21 -9.57 -22.13
N ILE A 284 29.38 -10.33 -21.39
CA ILE A 284 29.75 -11.60 -20.75
C ILE A 284 28.91 -12.77 -21.27
N ASP A 285 29.52 -13.94 -21.37
CA ASP A 285 28.88 -15.20 -21.81
C ASP A 285 28.23 -15.97 -20.63
N GLN A 286 27.79 -15.32 -19.55
CA GLN A 286 27.24 -15.99 -18.36
C GLN A 286 25.99 -15.33 -17.75
N ALA A 287 24.99 -16.17 -17.51
CA ALA A 287 23.69 -15.84 -16.94
C ALA A 287 23.76 -15.46 -15.45
N CYS A 288 23.53 -14.19 -15.15
CA CYS A 288 23.49 -13.64 -13.79
C CYS A 288 22.13 -13.02 -13.48
N TYR A 289 21.05 -13.78 -13.68
CA TYR A 289 19.68 -13.27 -13.72
C TYR A 289 18.97 -13.13 -12.36
N SER A 290 19.59 -13.51 -11.24
CA SER A 290 19.03 -13.24 -9.90
C SER A 290 20.11 -12.85 -8.89
N SER A 291 19.74 -11.98 -7.95
CA SER A 291 20.64 -11.46 -6.93
C SER A 291 21.09 -12.55 -5.95
N GLU A 292 20.23 -13.55 -5.69
CA GLU A 292 20.58 -14.77 -4.96
C GLU A 292 21.75 -15.52 -5.61
N ILE A 293 21.73 -15.71 -6.94
CA ILE A 293 22.83 -16.39 -7.66
C ILE A 293 24.13 -15.59 -7.55
N VAL A 294 24.07 -14.27 -7.71
CA VAL A 294 25.24 -13.37 -7.63
C VAL A 294 25.88 -13.45 -6.23
N LEU A 295 25.08 -13.31 -5.16
CA LEU A 295 25.54 -13.34 -3.78
C LEU A 295 26.00 -14.75 -3.35
N SER A 296 25.35 -15.80 -3.83
CA SER A 296 25.74 -17.21 -3.63
C SER A 296 27.09 -17.55 -4.26
N GLN A 297 27.34 -17.11 -5.51
CA GLN A 297 28.64 -17.25 -6.16
C GLN A 297 29.75 -16.50 -5.42
N MET A 298 29.47 -15.26 -4.98
CA MET A 298 30.43 -14.48 -4.18
C MET A 298 30.76 -15.18 -2.86
N SER A 299 29.77 -15.76 -2.19
CA SER A 299 29.93 -16.65 -1.01
C SER A 299 30.82 -17.86 -1.28
N GLU A 300 30.70 -18.51 -2.45
CA GLU A 300 31.58 -19.63 -2.82
C GLU A 300 33.02 -19.18 -3.08
N ILE A 301 33.21 -18.04 -3.76
CA ILE A 301 34.52 -17.54 -4.16
C ILE A 301 35.28 -16.95 -2.95
N ALA A 302 34.61 -16.18 -2.09
CA ALA A 302 35.16 -15.68 -0.84
C ALA A 302 35.74 -16.84 0.01
N ARG A 303 34.99 -17.93 0.19
CA ARG A 303 35.42 -19.10 0.96
C ARG A 303 36.52 -19.94 0.31
N ARG A 304 36.59 -19.99 -1.03
CA ARG A 304 37.60 -20.81 -1.74
C ARG A 304 38.89 -20.06 -2.06
N GLN A 305 38.81 -18.75 -2.23
CA GLN A 305 39.89 -17.92 -2.78
C GLN A 305 40.29 -16.77 -1.86
N GLY A 306 39.48 -16.43 -0.85
CA GLY A 306 39.72 -15.31 0.05
C GLY A 306 39.49 -13.94 -0.61
N ALA A 307 38.62 -13.86 -1.62
CA ALA A 307 38.38 -12.65 -2.40
C ALA A 307 36.90 -12.44 -2.72
N LEU A 308 36.45 -11.18 -2.75
CA LEU A 308 35.13 -10.80 -3.26
C LEU A 308 35.19 -10.61 -4.78
N ALA A 309 34.80 -11.64 -5.50
CA ALA A 309 34.52 -11.55 -6.93
C ALA A 309 33.49 -12.63 -7.30
N PRO A 310 32.23 -12.29 -7.64
CA PRO A 310 31.37 -13.22 -8.35
C PRO A 310 31.85 -13.31 -9.81
N VAL A 311 31.57 -14.42 -10.49
CA VAL A 311 31.94 -14.57 -11.91
C VAL A 311 31.22 -13.51 -12.78
N CYS A 312 30.04 -13.09 -12.32
CA CYS A 312 29.19 -12.01 -12.84
C CYS A 312 29.82 -10.61 -12.88
N LEU A 313 30.91 -10.31 -12.16
CA LEU A 313 31.55 -8.97 -12.22
C LEU A 313 32.55 -8.80 -13.37
N SER A 314 32.90 -9.87 -14.08
CA SER A 314 34.07 -9.89 -14.99
C SER A 314 33.97 -9.03 -16.27
N GLY A 315 32.87 -8.31 -16.48
CA GLY A 315 32.63 -7.49 -17.68
C GLY A 315 32.67 -5.97 -17.50
N GLY A 316 32.92 -5.45 -16.29
CA GLY A 316 33.08 -4.01 -16.04
C GLY A 316 34.00 -3.73 -14.86
N ALA A 317 34.95 -2.80 -15.05
CA ALA A 317 35.50 -2.03 -13.93
C ALA A 317 34.52 -0.86 -13.73
N SER A 318 33.86 -0.70 -12.58
CA SER A 318 34.20 -1.21 -11.25
C SER A 318 32.98 -1.20 -10.33
N THR A 319 32.76 -2.27 -9.57
CA THR A 319 31.96 -2.17 -8.34
C THR A 319 32.60 -1.12 -7.44
N MET A 320 31.82 -0.12 -7.06
CA MET A 320 32.22 0.87 -6.06
C MET A 320 32.25 0.20 -4.68
N PHE A 321 33.14 0.70 -3.83
CA PHE A 321 33.26 0.27 -2.44
C PHE A 321 33.32 1.53 -1.61
N GLY A 322 32.58 1.57 -0.51
CA GLY A 322 32.70 2.64 0.48
C GLY A 322 34.13 2.88 0.92
N ASP A 323 34.47 4.16 1.15
CA ASP A 323 35.82 4.68 1.40
C ASP A 323 36.55 3.98 2.57
N ASP A 324 35.82 3.31 3.47
CA ASP A 324 36.34 2.68 4.68
C ASP A 324 36.23 1.13 4.71
N ILE A 325 35.90 0.50 3.57
CA ILE A 325 35.77 -0.96 3.46
C ILE A 325 37.12 -1.66 3.30
N ASP A 326 37.44 -2.51 4.27
CA ASP A 326 38.49 -3.53 4.14
C ASP A 326 37.92 -4.76 3.41
N ILE A 327 38.19 -4.82 2.10
CA ILE A 327 37.73 -5.89 1.19
C ILE A 327 38.29 -7.26 1.60
N ASP A 328 39.53 -7.34 2.07
CA ASP A 328 40.15 -8.61 2.50
C ASP A 328 39.49 -9.12 3.79
N THR A 329 39.21 -8.23 4.75
CA THR A 329 38.46 -8.57 5.96
C THR A 329 37.03 -9.00 5.64
N LEU A 330 36.31 -8.27 4.76
CA LEU A 330 34.97 -8.64 4.31
C LEU A 330 34.97 -10.00 3.58
N ALA A 331 35.94 -10.27 2.71
CA ALA A 331 36.09 -11.56 2.04
C ALA A 331 36.32 -12.72 3.05
N ALA A 332 37.15 -12.49 4.07
CA ALA A 332 37.45 -13.48 5.10
C ALA A 332 36.26 -13.79 6.02
N SER A 333 35.34 -12.83 6.22
CA SER A 333 34.16 -12.97 7.08
C SER A 333 32.82 -13.13 6.34
N PHE A 334 32.84 -13.24 5.01
CA PHE A 334 31.64 -13.25 4.18
C PHE A 334 30.68 -14.42 4.52
N PRO A 335 29.37 -14.17 4.68
CA PRO A 335 28.42 -15.19 5.11
C PRO A 335 28.20 -16.29 4.06
N VAL A 336 27.79 -17.48 4.52
CA VAL A 336 27.38 -18.57 3.62
C VAL A 336 25.98 -18.29 3.07
N ILE A 337 25.93 -17.72 1.88
CA ILE A 337 24.69 -17.59 1.09
C ILE A 337 24.40 -18.90 0.36
N THR A 338 23.12 -19.30 0.36
CA THR A 338 22.52 -20.47 -0.30
C THR A 338 21.13 -20.10 -0.82
N SER A 339 20.49 -20.95 -1.63
CA SER A 339 19.12 -20.70 -2.13
C SER A 339 18.03 -20.70 -1.06
N GLU A 340 18.32 -21.23 0.13
CA GLU A 340 17.41 -21.20 1.28
C GLU A 340 17.74 -20.05 2.24
N THR A 341 18.74 -19.22 1.92
CA THR A 341 19.15 -18.08 2.75
C THR A 341 18.20 -16.91 2.48
N PRO A 342 17.37 -16.47 3.44
CA PRO A 342 16.54 -15.31 3.24
C PRO A 342 17.43 -14.06 3.13
N LEU A 343 17.29 -13.33 2.02
CA LEU A 343 17.94 -12.04 1.81
C LEU A 343 17.00 -10.93 2.31
N THR A 344 17.56 -9.92 2.98
CA THR A 344 16.82 -8.75 3.44
C THR A 344 16.98 -7.63 2.41
N ASP A 345 16.01 -7.50 1.50
CA ASP A 345 15.91 -6.30 0.65
C ASP A 345 15.45 -5.09 1.49
N LEU A 346 16.21 -4.00 1.40
CA LEU A 346 15.98 -2.75 2.11
C LEU A 346 15.01 -1.82 1.36
N MET A 347 14.84 -1.98 0.05
CA MET A 347 13.93 -1.13 -0.73
C MET A 347 12.46 -1.54 -0.59
N GLY A 348 12.20 -2.75 -0.09
CA GLY A 348 10.86 -3.28 0.17
C GLY A 348 10.18 -3.90 -1.05
N TRP A 349 10.96 -4.23 -2.10
CA TRP A 349 10.51 -4.89 -3.31
C TRP A 349 10.79 -6.39 -3.22
N ALA A 350 9.74 -7.19 -3.08
CA ALA A 350 9.89 -8.63 -3.28
C ALA A 350 10.41 -8.90 -4.71
N ASP A 351 11.56 -9.57 -4.82
CA ASP A 351 12.19 -9.96 -6.08
C ASP A 351 11.24 -10.90 -6.85
N ASP A 352 10.62 -10.39 -7.92
CA ASP A 352 9.97 -11.22 -8.92
C ASP A 352 11.02 -11.57 -9.98
N PRO A 353 11.49 -12.82 -10.07
CA PRO A 353 12.53 -13.21 -11.03
C PRO A 353 12.10 -13.07 -12.49
N ASN A 354 10.82 -12.82 -12.78
CA ASN A 354 10.31 -12.53 -14.12
C ASN A 354 10.25 -11.02 -14.42
N MET A 355 10.24 -10.19 -13.37
CA MET A 355 10.06 -8.74 -13.44
C MET A 355 10.89 -8.04 -12.35
N PRO A 356 12.22 -8.14 -12.45
CA PRO A 356 13.09 -7.90 -11.30
C PRO A 356 13.47 -6.41 -11.23
N SER A 357 13.75 -5.87 -10.04
CA SER A 357 13.80 -4.41 -9.81
C SER A 357 14.96 -3.69 -10.50
N ALA A 358 14.74 -2.44 -10.95
CA ALA A 358 15.81 -1.59 -11.52
C ALA A 358 17.06 -1.50 -10.63
N ILE A 359 16.85 -1.29 -9.32
CA ILE A 359 17.85 -1.27 -8.25
C ILE A 359 17.31 -2.16 -7.12
N GLU A 360 18.21 -2.89 -6.45
CA GLU A 360 17.95 -3.75 -5.30
C GLU A 360 19.03 -3.53 -4.25
N GLN A 361 18.69 -3.56 -2.96
CA GLN A 361 19.67 -3.34 -1.88
C GLN A 361 19.56 -4.42 -0.82
N TYR A 362 20.56 -5.29 -0.69
CA TYR A 362 20.53 -6.39 0.28
C TYR A 362 21.45 -6.15 1.46
N ARG A 363 20.90 -6.17 2.68
CA ARG A 363 21.68 -6.12 3.92
C ARG A 363 22.21 -7.51 4.29
N LEU A 364 23.52 -7.63 4.48
CA LEU A 364 24.21 -8.86 4.88
C LEU A 364 25.20 -8.59 6.01
N THR A 365 25.14 -9.39 7.09
CA THR A 365 26.13 -9.37 8.17
C THR A 365 27.36 -10.18 7.79
N ALA A 366 28.55 -9.59 7.88
CA ALA A 366 29.83 -10.28 7.73
C ALA A 366 30.72 -9.98 8.95
N GLY A 367 31.00 -11.01 9.75
CA GLY A 367 31.69 -10.84 11.04
C GLY A 367 30.80 -10.11 12.06
N GLU A 368 31.22 -8.91 12.47
CA GLU A 368 30.48 -8.02 13.39
C GLU A 368 29.94 -6.76 12.70
N VAL A 369 30.05 -6.67 11.36
CA VAL A 369 29.67 -5.50 10.56
C VAL A 369 28.55 -5.89 9.59
N ASP A 370 27.55 -5.03 9.46
CA ASP A 370 26.52 -5.14 8.42
C ASP A 370 26.96 -4.35 7.18
N TYR A 371 26.68 -4.91 6.02
CA TYR A 371 27.00 -4.33 4.72
C TYR A 371 25.77 -4.31 3.83
N VAL A 372 25.67 -3.32 2.95
CA VAL A 372 24.64 -3.19 1.92
C VAL A 372 25.26 -3.52 0.57
N PHE A 373 24.65 -4.46 -0.14
CA PHE A 373 25.02 -4.84 -1.50
C PHE A 373 23.98 -4.26 -2.45
N VAL A 374 24.38 -3.27 -3.26
CA VAL A 374 23.49 -2.67 -4.25
C VAL A 374 23.67 -3.34 -5.59
N LEU A 375 22.60 -3.92 -6.14
CA LEU A 375 22.56 -4.53 -7.46
C LEU A 375 21.67 -3.73 -8.40
N ALA A 376 22.09 -3.61 -9.65
CA ALA A 376 21.32 -2.96 -10.71
C ALA A 376 20.97 -3.94 -11.85
N SER A 377 19.77 -3.76 -12.40
CA SER A 377 19.29 -4.41 -13.63
C SER A 377 19.97 -3.88 -14.87
N THR A 378 20.48 -4.76 -15.72
CA THR A 378 20.92 -4.37 -17.07
C THR A 378 19.79 -4.38 -18.10
N ALA A 379 19.85 -3.49 -19.08
CA ALA A 379 18.86 -3.39 -20.15
C ALA A 379 18.90 -4.55 -21.15
N VAL A 380 17.75 -5.13 -21.46
CA VAL A 380 17.54 -6.05 -22.60
C VAL A 380 16.71 -5.32 -23.65
N GLY A 381 17.38 -4.77 -24.66
CA GLY A 381 16.71 -3.95 -25.69
C GLY A 381 16.15 -2.62 -25.19
N GLY A 382 16.58 -2.14 -24.02
CA GLY A 382 16.11 -0.92 -23.35
C GLY A 382 15.06 -1.15 -22.26
N ALA A 383 14.50 -2.36 -22.15
CA ALA A 383 13.61 -2.77 -21.07
C ALA A 383 14.36 -3.57 -19.99
N ILE A 384 13.77 -3.70 -18.81
CA ILE A 384 14.17 -4.72 -17.83
C ILE A 384 13.26 -5.95 -18.03
N THR A 385 13.84 -7.15 -18.06
CA THR A 385 13.12 -8.41 -18.28
C THR A 385 13.69 -9.53 -17.40
N SER A 386 13.12 -10.73 -17.47
CA SER A 386 13.71 -11.94 -16.88
C SER A 386 15.12 -12.29 -17.38
N ASP A 387 15.54 -11.72 -18.52
CA ASP A 387 16.87 -11.91 -19.11
C ASP A 387 17.85 -10.79 -18.69
N SER A 388 17.41 -9.83 -17.86
CA SER A 388 18.27 -8.76 -17.33
C SER A 388 19.25 -9.29 -16.30
N GLU A 389 20.54 -9.06 -16.53
CA GLU A 389 21.59 -9.41 -15.58
C GLU A 389 21.53 -8.51 -14.33
N ARG A 390 22.02 -9.06 -13.23
CA ARG A 390 22.25 -8.41 -11.94
C ARG A 390 23.73 -8.14 -11.77
N ARG A 391 24.11 -6.85 -11.74
CA ARG A 391 25.50 -6.43 -11.43
C ARG A 391 25.55 -5.73 -10.08
N ILE A 392 26.51 -6.09 -9.23
CA ILE A 392 26.81 -5.33 -8.01
C ILE A 392 27.48 -4.01 -8.44
N ILE A 393 26.82 -2.89 -8.17
CA ILE A 393 27.31 -1.55 -8.52
C ILE A 393 27.99 -0.87 -7.34
N LEU A 394 27.54 -1.12 -6.10
CA LEU A 394 28.14 -0.65 -4.86
C LEU A 394 28.11 -1.74 -3.79
N ILE A 395 29.14 -1.77 -2.95
CA ILE A 395 29.13 -2.41 -1.63
C ILE A 395 29.44 -1.31 -0.61
N GLU A 396 28.56 -1.13 0.36
CA GLU A 396 28.68 -0.13 1.42
C GLU A 396 28.58 -0.79 2.80
N LYS A 397 29.05 -0.14 3.88
CA LYS A 397 28.67 -0.51 5.24
C LYS A 397 27.27 0.01 5.54
N ALA A 398 26.42 -0.81 6.13
CA ALA A 398 25.06 -0.38 6.47
C ALA A 398 25.09 0.68 7.58
N GLU A 399 24.32 1.76 7.44
CA GLU A 399 24.19 2.75 8.51
C GLU A 399 23.50 2.09 9.73
N THR A 400 24.12 2.19 10.91
CA THR A 400 23.46 1.82 12.17
C THR A 400 22.62 2.98 12.70
N ARG A 401 21.38 3.09 12.20
CA ARG A 401 20.31 3.91 12.79
C ARG A 401 19.69 3.24 14.02
#